data_AF-A0AAF0QU21-F1
#
_entry.id   AF-A0AAF0QU21-F1
#
_cell.length_a   1.000
_cell.length_b   1.000
_cell.length_c   1.000
_cell.angle_alpha   90.00
_cell.angle_beta   90.00
_cell.angle_gamma   90.00
#
_symmetry.space_group_name_H-M   'P 1'
#
loop_
_entity.id
_entity.type
_entity.pdbx_description
1 polymer ?
#
loop_
_entity_poly.entity_id
_entity_poly.type
_entity_poly.pdbx_seq_one_letter_code
_entity_poly.pdbx_strand_id
1 'polypeptide(L)'
;MSAFTKFFSYFNQRINIFFFSWLPQALKFLLLVFFVSISVFLQKREKHNCRKIINEKSTKFVYKKRKLLGFVPSESLDCSICLSDFEHGDKGRKIVNCRHIFHENCLDKWLMHGKGQATCPLCRSVIIPENMMDVHRKVKDEELRFTMFEEELALMLLSGLTSGCSN
;
A
#
# COMPACT_ATOMS: atom_id res chain seq x y z
N MET A 1 62.94 4.71 12.49
CA MET A 1 61.87 4.30 11.54
C MET A 1 60.81 3.36 12.14
N SER A 2 60.93 2.90 13.40
CA SER A 2 60.00 1.92 14.03
C SER A 2 58.80 2.51 14.79
N ALA A 3 58.82 3.81 15.12
CA ALA A 3 57.71 4.46 15.84
C ALA A 3 56.53 4.79 14.91
N PHE A 4 56.82 5.21 13.68
CA PHE A 4 55.83 5.51 12.67
C PHE A 4 55.09 4.25 12.19
N THR A 5 55.76 3.10 12.08
CA THR A 5 55.12 1.83 11.70
C THR A 5 54.16 1.34 12.78
N LYS A 6 54.49 1.52 14.06
CA LYS A 6 53.58 1.21 15.19
C LYS A 6 52.38 2.15 15.23
N PHE A 7 52.59 3.45 15.00
CA PHE A 7 51.51 4.43 14.92
C PHE A 7 50.55 4.13 13.76
N PHE A 8 51.08 3.82 12.57
CA PHE A 8 50.26 3.43 11.41
C PHE A 8 49.52 2.11 11.64
N SER A 9 50.14 1.13 12.32
CA SER A 9 49.47 -0.13 12.66
C SER A 9 48.32 0.04 13.64
N TYR A 10 48.47 0.90 14.65
CA TYR A 10 47.43 1.20 15.63
C TYR A 10 46.28 2.02 15.03
N PHE A 11 46.61 2.98 14.16
CA PHE A 11 45.64 3.79 13.44
C PHE A 11 44.83 2.92 12.46
N ASN A 12 45.50 2.07 11.68
CA ASN A 12 44.84 1.10 10.79
C ASN A 12 44.03 0.06 11.55
N GLN A 13 44.45 -0.36 12.75
CA GLN A 13 43.70 -1.29 13.59
C GLN A 13 42.40 -0.67 14.13
N ARG A 14 42.43 0.60 14.54
CA ARG A 14 41.22 1.33 14.97
C ARG A 14 40.28 1.68 13.83
N ILE A 15 40.84 2.06 12.68
CA ILE A 15 40.11 2.22 11.42
C ILE A 15 39.41 0.91 11.08
N ASN A 16 40.14 -0.22 11.04
CA ASN A 16 39.53 -1.52 10.73
C ASN A 16 38.43 -1.90 11.71
N ILE A 17 38.57 -1.70 13.02
CA ILE A 17 37.50 -2.01 13.98
C ILE A 17 36.27 -1.14 13.75
N PHE A 18 36.46 0.17 13.49
CA PHE A 18 35.37 1.07 13.13
C PHE A 18 34.68 0.63 11.85
N PHE A 19 35.43 0.30 10.80
CA PHE A 19 34.88 -0.18 9.55
C PHE A 19 34.22 -1.56 9.74
N PHE A 20 34.84 -2.54 10.37
CA PHE A 20 34.22 -3.87 10.59
C PHE A 20 32.99 -3.82 11.50
N SER A 21 32.84 -2.81 12.37
CA SER A 21 31.67 -2.69 13.26
C SER A 21 30.57 -1.79 12.67
N TRP A 22 30.92 -0.69 11.99
CA TRP A 22 29.96 0.25 11.41
C TRP A 22 29.67 0.03 9.93
N LEU A 23 30.61 -0.50 9.13
CA LEU A 23 30.40 -0.78 7.71
C LEU A 23 29.29 -1.83 7.50
N PRO A 24 29.20 -2.93 8.26
CA PRO A 24 28.09 -3.87 8.11
C PRO A 24 26.75 -3.25 8.52
N GLN A 25 26.73 -2.36 9.53
CA GLN A 25 25.51 -1.70 9.99
C GLN A 25 25.06 -0.62 9.00
N ALA A 26 25.98 0.19 8.48
CA ALA A 26 25.72 1.16 7.43
C ALA A 26 25.28 0.49 6.12
N LEU A 27 25.90 -0.65 5.76
CA LEU A 27 25.47 -1.45 4.62
C LEU A 27 24.05 -2.01 4.82
N LYS A 28 23.73 -2.51 6.02
CA LYS A 28 22.36 -2.94 6.36
C LYS A 28 21.36 -1.80 6.26
N PHE A 29 21.65 -0.62 6.79
CA PHE A 29 20.78 0.56 6.66
C PHE A 29 20.59 0.97 5.20
N LEU A 30 21.66 0.99 4.39
CA LEU A 30 21.56 1.30 2.96
C LEU A 30 20.73 0.26 2.21
N LEU A 31 20.90 -1.03 2.52
CA LEU A 31 20.10 -2.11 1.94
C LEU A 31 18.64 -2.04 2.37
N LEU A 32 18.35 -1.70 3.63
CA LEU A 32 16.98 -1.48 4.11
C LEU A 32 16.33 -0.29 3.44
N VAL A 33 16.99 0.86 3.36
CA VAL A 33 16.45 2.05 2.68
C VAL A 33 16.22 1.78 1.19
N PHE A 34 17.14 1.07 0.53
CA PHE A 34 16.99 0.66 -0.86
C PHE A 34 15.84 -0.33 -1.05
N PHE A 35 15.72 -1.32 -0.18
CA PHE A 35 14.65 -2.31 -0.22
C PHE A 35 13.28 -1.68 0.06
N VAL A 36 13.18 -0.79 1.05
CA VAL A 36 11.98 0.00 1.35
C VAL A 36 11.62 0.88 0.14
N SER A 37 12.59 1.58 -0.44
CA SER A 37 12.36 2.45 -1.60
C SER A 37 11.91 1.66 -2.82
N ILE A 38 12.51 0.50 -3.09
CA ILE A 38 12.09 -0.42 -4.15
C ILE A 38 10.70 -0.98 -3.84
N SER A 39 10.43 -1.42 -2.63
CA SER A 39 9.13 -1.97 -2.22
C SER A 39 8.03 -0.93 -2.39
N VAL A 40 8.24 0.30 -1.90
CA VAL A 40 7.33 1.44 -2.10
C VAL A 40 7.18 1.76 -3.58
N PHE A 41 8.25 1.72 -4.37
CA PHE A 41 8.21 1.98 -5.81
C PHE A 41 7.44 0.89 -6.58
N LEU A 42 7.65 -0.37 -6.26
CA LEU A 42 6.96 -1.52 -6.85
C LEU A 42 5.48 -1.54 -6.42
N GLN A 43 5.18 -1.32 -5.15
CA GLN A 43 3.83 -1.17 -4.62
C GLN A 43 3.09 0.00 -5.30
N LYS A 44 3.80 1.12 -5.52
CA LYS A 44 3.27 2.28 -6.26
C LYS A 44 3.00 1.94 -7.73
N ARG A 45 3.88 1.17 -8.38
CA ARG A 45 3.71 0.72 -9.77
C ARG A 45 2.51 -0.22 -9.91
N GLU A 46 2.31 -1.12 -8.98
CA GLU A 46 1.20 -2.06 -9.01
C GLU A 46 -0.15 -1.38 -8.75
N LYS A 47 -0.22 -0.51 -7.73
CA LYS A 47 -1.41 0.31 -7.44
C LYS A 47 -1.81 1.15 -8.66
N HIS A 48 -0.83 1.67 -9.38
CA HIS A 48 -1.07 2.41 -10.62
C HIS A 48 -1.69 1.52 -11.71
N ASN A 49 -1.20 0.28 -11.87
CA ASN A 49 -1.72 -0.66 -12.86
C ASN A 49 -3.15 -1.10 -12.54
N CYS A 50 -3.44 -1.45 -11.28
CA CYS A 50 -4.80 -1.76 -10.83
C CYS A 50 -5.74 -0.58 -11.05
N ARG A 51 -5.31 0.65 -10.74
CA ARG A 51 -6.12 1.85 -10.98
C ARG A 51 -6.42 2.07 -12.45
N LYS A 52 -5.46 1.79 -13.34
CA LYS A 52 -5.66 1.86 -14.79
C LYS A 52 -6.72 0.86 -15.26
N ILE A 53 -6.63 -0.39 -14.82
CA ILE A 53 -7.59 -1.46 -15.18
C ILE A 53 -8.99 -1.13 -14.65
N ILE A 54 -9.11 -0.62 -13.43
CA ILE A 54 -10.41 -0.24 -12.85
C ILE A 54 -11.03 0.91 -13.65
N ASN A 55 -10.24 1.91 -14.05
CA ASN A 55 -10.73 3.01 -14.88
C ASN A 55 -11.17 2.54 -16.28
N GLU A 56 -10.59 1.47 -16.81
CA GLU A 56 -10.98 0.88 -18.10
C GLU A 56 -12.25 0.02 -17.98
N LYS A 57 -12.38 -0.74 -16.88
CA LYS A 57 -13.48 -1.69 -16.62
C LYS A 57 -14.72 -1.06 -15.98
N SER A 58 -14.65 0.20 -15.58
CA SER A 58 -15.75 0.94 -14.96
C SER A 58 -15.95 2.28 -15.63
N THR A 59 -17.21 2.65 -15.89
CA THR A 59 -17.52 3.97 -16.42
C THR A 59 -17.73 4.94 -15.26
N LYS A 60 -16.99 6.05 -15.26
CA LYS A 60 -17.20 7.16 -14.32
C LYS A 60 -18.35 8.02 -14.79
N PHE A 61 -19.17 8.48 -13.87
CA PHE A 61 -20.23 9.43 -14.13
C PHE A 61 -20.44 10.36 -12.92
N VAL A 62 -21.11 11.49 -13.15
CA VAL A 62 -21.54 12.40 -12.09
C VAL A 62 -23.05 12.29 -11.97
N TYR A 63 -23.54 11.96 -10.78
CA TYR A 63 -24.97 11.83 -10.51
C TYR A 63 -25.64 13.20 -10.56
N LYS A 64 -26.71 13.30 -11.35
CA LYS A 64 -27.55 14.50 -11.44
C LYS A 64 -28.96 14.12 -11.06
N LYS A 65 -29.36 14.46 -9.84
CA LYS A 65 -30.75 14.32 -9.38
C LYS A 65 -31.65 15.19 -10.28
N ARG A 66 -32.51 14.56 -11.09
CA ARG A 66 -33.48 15.28 -11.93
C ARG A 66 -34.61 15.76 -11.02
N LYS A 67 -34.76 17.08 -10.85
CA LYS A 67 -35.99 17.65 -10.28
C LYS A 67 -37.09 17.55 -11.33
N LEU A 68 -37.78 16.41 -11.39
CA LEU A 68 -39.04 16.33 -12.13
C LEU A 68 -40.10 17.06 -11.29
N LEU A 69 -40.60 18.16 -11.84
CA LEU A 69 -41.71 18.93 -11.27
C LEU A 69 -42.95 18.03 -11.23
N GLY A 70 -43.34 17.58 -10.04
CA GLY A 70 -44.70 17.06 -9.77
C GLY A 70 -44.94 15.55 -9.85
N PHE A 71 -43.94 14.67 -9.80
CA PHE A 71 -44.20 13.22 -9.73
C PHE A 71 -43.31 12.48 -8.71
N VAL A 72 -43.94 11.50 -8.04
CA VAL A 72 -43.47 10.58 -6.98
C VAL A 72 -42.14 9.88 -7.36
N PRO A 73 -41.27 9.54 -6.38
CA PRO A 73 -39.81 9.53 -6.55
C PRO A 73 -39.32 8.61 -7.66
N SER A 74 -38.45 9.15 -8.51
CA SER A 74 -37.43 8.32 -9.16
C SER A 74 -36.68 7.58 -8.07
N GLU A 75 -36.64 6.25 -8.12
CA GLU A 75 -35.90 5.42 -7.17
C GLU A 75 -34.55 6.09 -6.82
N SER A 76 -34.34 6.35 -5.53
CA SER A 76 -33.06 6.85 -5.04
C SER A 76 -32.01 5.83 -5.46
N LEU A 77 -30.95 6.34 -6.08
CA LEU A 77 -29.83 5.50 -6.43
C LEU A 77 -28.98 5.42 -5.17
N ASP A 78 -28.78 4.22 -4.64
CA ASP A 78 -28.10 4.04 -3.36
C ASP A 78 -26.81 3.22 -3.55
N CYS A 79 -25.75 3.60 -2.85
CA CYS A 79 -24.49 2.89 -2.89
C CYS A 79 -24.51 1.74 -1.86
N SER A 80 -24.55 0.48 -2.31
CA SER A 80 -24.64 -0.66 -1.38
C SER A 80 -23.38 -0.93 -0.54
N ILE A 81 -22.28 -0.17 -0.76
CA ILE A 81 -21.06 -0.28 0.04
C ILE A 81 -21.16 0.59 1.29
N CYS A 82 -21.61 1.85 1.15
CA CYS A 82 -21.77 2.78 2.27
C CYS A 82 -23.21 2.91 2.76
N LEU A 83 -24.16 2.27 2.07
CA LEU A 83 -25.59 2.29 2.35
C LEU A 83 -26.16 3.72 2.36
N SER A 84 -25.61 4.59 1.51
CA SER A 84 -26.02 5.99 1.39
C SER A 84 -26.50 6.29 -0.02
N ASP A 85 -27.54 7.11 -0.12
CA ASP A 85 -28.07 7.65 -1.37
C ASP A 85 -27.02 8.47 -2.10
N PHE A 86 -27.16 8.56 -3.42
CA PHE A 86 -26.39 9.48 -4.25
C PHE A 86 -26.98 10.89 -4.20
N GLU A 87 -26.12 11.86 -3.95
CA GLU A 87 -26.43 13.29 -3.97
C GLU A 87 -26.03 13.95 -5.29
N HIS A 88 -26.67 15.09 -5.59
CA HIS A 88 -26.35 15.82 -6.82
C HIS A 88 -24.88 16.26 -6.83
N GLY A 89 -24.14 15.84 -7.85
CA GLY A 89 -22.71 16.09 -7.96
C GLY A 89 -21.83 14.92 -7.52
N ASP A 90 -22.40 13.87 -6.92
CA ASP A 90 -21.64 12.71 -6.51
C ASP A 90 -21.03 11.97 -7.70
N LYS A 91 -19.78 11.54 -7.51
CA LYS A 91 -19.06 10.74 -8.51
C LYS A 91 -19.36 9.27 -8.29
N GLY A 92 -19.95 8.64 -9.30
CA GLY A 92 -20.23 7.22 -9.32
C GLY A 92 -19.37 6.47 -10.32
N ARG A 93 -19.22 5.17 -10.06
CA ARG A 93 -18.71 4.20 -11.03
C ARG A 93 -19.77 3.15 -11.29
N LYS A 94 -19.95 2.81 -12.57
CA LYS A 94 -20.77 1.68 -13.02
C LYS A 94 -19.86 0.58 -13.56
N ILE A 95 -20.03 -0.63 -13.06
CA ILE A 95 -19.26 -1.79 -13.53
C ILE A 95 -19.83 -2.22 -14.88
N VAL A 96 -18.99 -2.36 -15.92
CA VAL A 96 -19.47 -2.68 -17.28
C VAL A 96 -20.13 -4.06 -17.34
N ASN A 97 -19.56 -5.06 -16.67
CA ASN A 97 -20.00 -6.46 -16.74
C ASN A 97 -21.38 -6.71 -16.11
N CYS A 98 -21.66 -6.11 -14.95
CA CYS A 98 -22.90 -6.37 -14.19
C CYS A 98 -23.80 -5.15 -14.02
N ARG A 99 -23.37 -3.97 -14.48
CA ARG A 99 -24.11 -2.70 -14.47
C ARG A 99 -24.47 -2.16 -13.07
N HIS A 100 -23.98 -2.78 -11.99
CA HIS A 100 -24.10 -2.24 -10.64
C HIS A 100 -23.32 -0.94 -10.45
N ILE A 101 -23.85 -0.08 -9.60
CA ILE A 101 -23.41 1.30 -9.41
C ILE A 101 -22.98 1.51 -7.95
N PHE A 102 -21.87 2.23 -7.77
CA PHE A 102 -21.30 2.54 -6.47
C PHE A 102 -20.63 3.92 -6.50
N HIS A 103 -20.43 4.57 -5.36
CA HIS A 103 -19.59 5.75 -5.29
C HIS A 103 -18.16 5.43 -5.78
N GLU A 104 -17.55 6.37 -6.50
CA GLU A 104 -16.18 6.23 -7.01
C GLU A 104 -15.22 5.82 -5.89
N ASN A 105 -15.28 6.53 -4.76
CA ASN A 105 -14.42 6.27 -3.61
C ASN A 105 -14.72 4.93 -2.92
N CYS A 106 -16.00 4.54 -2.84
CA CYS A 106 -16.40 3.29 -2.21
C CYS A 106 -15.92 2.08 -3.03
N LEU A 107 -16.09 2.12 -4.34
CA LEU A 107 -15.61 1.05 -5.22
C LEU A 107 -14.08 1.01 -5.26
N ASP A 108 -13.41 2.16 -5.33
CA ASP A 108 -11.94 2.22 -5.29
C ASP A 108 -11.41 1.59 -3.98
N LYS A 109 -11.98 1.92 -2.82
CA LYS A 109 -11.58 1.33 -1.53
C LYS A 109 -11.85 -0.17 -1.47
N TRP A 110 -13.00 -0.64 -1.97
CA TRP A 110 -13.33 -2.06 -2.02
C TRP A 110 -12.28 -2.85 -2.80
N LEU A 111 -11.89 -2.34 -3.98
CA LEU A 111 -10.94 -3.01 -4.87
C LEU A 111 -9.49 -2.91 -4.38
N MET A 112 -9.14 -1.88 -3.61
CA MET A 112 -7.79 -1.71 -3.05
C MET A 112 -7.59 -2.42 -1.71
N HIS A 113 -8.61 -2.49 -0.86
CA HIS A 113 -8.49 -2.98 0.52
C HIS A 113 -9.25 -4.29 0.79
N GLY A 114 -10.19 -4.70 -0.05
CA GLY A 114 -10.98 -5.90 0.16
C GLY A 114 -10.17 -7.20 0.04
N LYS A 115 -10.51 -8.22 0.83
CA LYS A 115 -10.10 -9.63 0.57
C LYS A 115 -10.78 -10.20 -0.70
N GLY A 116 -11.80 -9.52 -1.21
CA GLY A 116 -12.63 -9.93 -2.34
C GLY A 116 -12.03 -9.56 -3.69
N GLN A 117 -11.11 -10.40 -4.19
CA GLN A 117 -10.86 -10.81 -5.58
C GLN A 117 -11.36 -9.90 -6.73
N ALA A 118 -11.18 -8.58 -6.67
CA ALA A 118 -11.58 -7.68 -7.75
C ALA A 118 -12.98 -7.97 -8.35
N THR A 119 -13.96 -8.26 -7.50
CA THR A 119 -15.33 -8.63 -7.88
C THR A 119 -16.33 -7.55 -7.50
N CYS A 120 -17.49 -7.56 -8.14
CA CYS A 120 -18.61 -6.72 -7.76
C CYS A 120 -19.06 -7.00 -6.31
N PRO A 121 -19.21 -5.99 -5.44
CA PRO A 121 -19.71 -6.16 -4.07
C PRO A 121 -21.12 -6.75 -3.98
N LEU A 122 -21.96 -6.50 -5.00
CA LEU A 122 -23.35 -6.94 -5.02
C LEU A 122 -23.51 -8.37 -5.54
N CYS A 123 -22.95 -8.66 -6.72
CA CYS A 123 -23.21 -9.92 -7.43
C CYS A 123 -21.98 -10.81 -7.60
N ARG A 124 -20.82 -10.39 -7.06
CA ARG A 124 -19.53 -11.12 -7.16
C ARG A 124 -19.03 -11.39 -8.57
N SER A 125 -19.62 -10.79 -9.60
CA SER A 125 -19.08 -10.85 -10.96
C SER A 125 -17.67 -10.27 -11.00
N VAL A 126 -16.77 -10.97 -11.68
CA VAL A 126 -15.35 -10.59 -11.81
C VAL A 126 -15.23 -9.28 -12.61
N ILE A 127 -14.48 -8.32 -12.06
CA ILE A 127 -14.17 -7.04 -12.70
C ILE A 127 -12.80 -7.13 -13.38
N ILE A 128 -11.80 -7.70 -12.69
CA ILE A 128 -10.43 -7.85 -13.18
C ILE A 128 -10.16 -9.34 -13.46
N PRO A 129 -9.62 -9.72 -14.63
CA PRO A 129 -9.34 -11.12 -14.97
C PRO A 129 -8.37 -11.79 -13.99
N GLU A 130 -8.54 -13.10 -13.81
CA GLU A 130 -7.92 -13.94 -12.78
C GLU A 130 -6.37 -13.91 -12.80
N ASN A 131 -5.78 -13.73 -13.98
CA ASN A 131 -4.34 -13.59 -14.19
C ASN A 131 -3.69 -12.37 -13.51
N MET A 132 -4.50 -11.42 -13.02
CA MET A 132 -4.03 -10.23 -12.29
C MET A 132 -4.42 -10.29 -10.79
N MET A 133 -5.18 -11.29 -10.35
CA MET A 133 -5.59 -11.46 -8.95
C MET A 133 -4.46 -11.98 -8.06
N ASP A 134 -3.54 -12.78 -8.63
CA ASP A 134 -2.38 -13.32 -7.91
C ASP A 134 -1.34 -12.26 -7.53
N VAL A 135 -1.30 -11.14 -8.24
CA VAL A 135 -0.38 -10.03 -7.95
C VAL A 135 -0.85 -9.29 -6.69
N HIS A 136 -2.15 -8.96 -6.62
CA HIS A 136 -2.73 -8.26 -5.47
C HIS A 136 -2.65 -9.09 -4.16
N ARG A 137 -2.72 -10.43 -4.25
CA ARG A 137 -2.54 -11.33 -3.10
C ARG A 137 -1.12 -11.24 -2.54
N LYS A 138 -0.11 -11.22 -3.42
CA LYS A 138 1.31 -11.10 -3.02
C LYS A 138 1.63 -9.75 -2.36
N VAL A 139 1.00 -8.66 -2.81
CA VAL A 139 1.19 -7.33 -2.18
C VAL A 139 0.73 -7.29 -0.73
N LYS A 140 -0.44 -7.88 -0.43
CA LYS A 140 -0.93 -7.94 0.95
C LYS A 140 -0.03 -8.78 1.85
N ASP A 141 0.49 -9.89 1.32
CA ASP A 141 1.41 -10.76 2.06
C ASP A 141 2.79 -10.11 2.26
N GLU A 142 3.24 -9.27 1.31
CA GLU A 142 4.46 -8.46 1.45
C GLU A 142 4.29 -7.25 2.38
N GLU A 143 3.13 -6.59 2.38
CA GLU A 143 2.79 -5.48 3.29
C GLU A 143 2.69 -5.98 4.76
N LEU A 144 2.19 -7.20 4.96
CA LEU A 144 2.22 -7.88 6.26
C LEU A 144 3.65 -8.23 6.68
N ARG A 145 4.51 -8.66 5.74
CA ARG A 145 5.95 -8.89 6.02
C ARG A 145 6.67 -7.59 6.38
N PHE A 146 6.35 -6.49 5.71
CA PHE A 146 6.98 -5.19 5.94
C PHE A 146 6.64 -4.62 7.33
N THR A 147 5.38 -4.76 7.77
CA THR A 147 4.95 -4.32 9.11
C THR A 147 5.59 -5.14 10.23
N MET A 148 5.84 -6.45 10.03
CA MET A 148 6.61 -7.26 10.97
C MET A 148 8.08 -6.80 11.10
N PHE A 149 8.70 -6.33 10.02
CA PHE A 149 10.08 -5.80 10.08
C PHE A 149 10.19 -4.48 10.86
N GLU A 150 9.20 -3.60 10.75
CA GLU A 150 9.12 -2.36 11.55
C GLU A 150 9.01 -2.69 13.05
N GLU A 151 8.22 -3.70 13.42
CA GLU A 151 8.08 -4.17 14.81
C GLU A 151 9.38 -4.82 15.34
N GLU A 152 10.05 -5.65 14.54
CA GLU A 152 11.36 -6.22 14.92
C GLU A 152 12.43 -5.14 15.10
N LEU A 153 12.45 -4.12 14.23
CA LEU A 153 13.37 -2.99 14.33
C LEU A 153 13.09 -2.16 15.59
N ALA A 154 11.82 -1.90 15.90
CA ALA A 154 11.42 -1.20 17.12
C ALA A 154 11.87 -1.96 18.38
N LEU A 155 11.71 -3.30 18.40
CA LEU A 155 12.17 -4.15 19.50
C LEU A 155 13.70 -4.15 19.65
N MET A 156 14.45 -4.18 18.55
CA MET A 156 15.91 -4.07 18.58
C MET A 156 16.37 -2.72 19.15
N LEU A 157 15.72 -1.62 18.78
CA LEU A 157 16.03 -0.28 19.31
C LEU A 157 15.69 -0.15 20.80
N LEU A 158 14.58 -0.75 21.24
CA LEU A 158 14.20 -0.78 22.65
C LEU A 158 15.17 -1.63 23.49
N SER A 159 15.65 -2.75 22.96
CA SER A 159 16.64 -3.60 23.66
C SER A 159 17.95 -2.86 23.96
N GLY A 160 18.38 -1.97 23.05
CA GLY A 160 19.56 -1.12 23.24
C GLY A 160 19.36 0.02 24.26
N LEU A 161 18.12 0.37 24.57
CA LEU A 161 17.79 1.34 25.63
C LEU A 161 17.72 0.66 27.01
N THR A 162 17.39 -0.63 27.07
CA THR A 162 17.33 -1.37 28.35
C THR A 162 18.70 -1.77 28.90
N SER A 163 19.75 -1.85 28.07
CA SER A 163 21.11 -2.16 28.51
C SER A 163 21.88 -0.98 29.09
N GLY A 164 21.31 0.24 29.05
CA GLY A 164 21.89 1.47 29.62
C GLY A 164 21.38 1.84 31.03
N CYS A 165 20.47 1.05 31.62
CA CYS A 165 20.00 1.23 32.99
C CYS A 165 20.21 -0.07 33.79
N SER A 166 21.45 -0.35 34.12
CA SER A 166 21.79 -1.23 35.23
C SER A 166 23.04 -0.66 35.89
N ASN A 167 22.85 -0.31 37.16
CA ASN A 167 23.76 0.33 38.13
C ASN A 167 25.24 -0.09 38.04
#